data_AF-A0A8C0YZB2-F1
#
_entry.id   AF-A0A8C0YZB2-F1
#
_cell.length_a   1.000
_cell.length_b   1.000
_cell.length_c   1.000
_cell.angle_alpha   90.00
_cell.angle_beta   90.00
_cell.angle_gamma   90.00
#
_symmetry.space_group_name_H-M   'P 1'
#
loop_
_entity.id
_entity.type
_entity.pdbx_description
1 polymer ?
#
loop_
_entity_poly.entity_id
_entity_poly.type
_entity_poly.pdbx_seq_one_letter_code
_entity_poly.pdbx_strand_id
1 'polypeptide(L)'
;MQPLEVGLVPAPAREPRLSLWLRRGSGILAHLVALGFTIFLTALSRPGTSLFSWHPVFMALAFCLCMAEAILLFSPEHSLFFFCSRKARIRLHWAGQTLAILCAALGLGFIILSRARSELPHLASWHSWAGVVTLLATGGQALCGSCLLCPRAAGVSRVARLKLYHLTCGLVVYLTATVTVLLGMYSVWFQAQIKGTAWYLCLALPLYPALVIMHQISSSYLPKKKMEMLYWAALGKSHVLGPVSASVSQVSVSKQSPTFSVCQMDATEHSSCSGPWAGPLSRLRMLLSHSLSPCPSWPSRNNLLIGLLDLGHRGSGTVERRVPDEALLNSKTLIKALKSL
;
A
#
# COMPACT_ATOMS: atom_id res chain seq x y z
N MET A 1 27.57 54.84 14.73
CA MET A 1 27.29 53.45 14.32
C MET A 1 26.24 52.89 15.27
N GLN A 2 24.99 52.79 14.83
CA GLN A 2 23.95 52.09 15.59
C GLN A 2 24.05 50.59 15.27
N PRO A 3 23.94 49.68 16.26
CA PRO A 3 23.98 48.26 15.99
C PRO A 3 22.68 47.85 15.30
N LEU A 4 22.82 47.14 14.19
CA LEU A 4 21.71 46.54 13.44
C LEU A 4 21.12 45.40 14.30
N GLU A 5 19.92 45.62 14.86
CA GLU A 5 19.11 44.58 15.48
C GLU A 5 18.84 43.47 14.46
N VAL A 6 19.55 42.35 14.61
CA VAL A 6 19.30 41.13 13.84
C VAL A 6 17.96 40.58 14.32
N GLY A 7 16.92 40.82 13.52
CA GLY A 7 15.56 40.35 13.76
C GLY A 7 15.54 38.87 14.11
N LEU A 8 15.19 38.60 15.37
CA LEU A 8 15.02 37.27 15.93
C LEU A 8 13.93 36.54 15.14
N VAL A 9 14.33 35.55 14.34
CA VAL A 9 13.41 34.63 13.66
C VAL A 9 12.49 34.03 14.72
N PRO A 10 11.15 34.14 14.60
CA PRO A 10 10.25 33.55 15.57
C PRO A 10 10.51 32.05 15.67
N ALA A 11 10.87 31.59 16.88
CA ALA A 11 11.01 30.18 17.16
C ALA A 11 9.69 29.47 16.76
N PRO A 12 9.74 28.31 16.09
CA PRO A 12 8.53 27.60 15.69
C PRO A 12 7.69 27.33 16.93
N ALA A 13 6.40 27.72 16.87
CA ALA A 13 5.45 27.54 17.96
C ALA A 13 5.56 26.11 18.52
N ARG A 14 5.81 25.98 19.84
CA ARG A 14 5.87 24.67 20.52
C ARG A 14 4.58 23.92 20.20
N GLU A 15 4.67 22.79 19.50
CA GLU A 15 3.51 21.92 19.32
C GLU A 15 2.95 21.55 20.70
N PRO A 16 1.63 21.70 20.91
CA PRO A 16 1.03 21.38 22.20
C PRO A 16 1.23 19.89 22.49
N ARG A 17 1.70 19.55 23.70
CA ARG A 17 1.98 18.15 24.12
C ARG A 17 0.83 17.19 23.75
N LEU A 18 -0.41 17.67 23.77
CA LEU A 18 -1.61 16.94 23.36
C LEU A 18 -1.54 16.40 21.90
N SER A 19 -1.03 17.16 20.93
CA SER A 19 -0.94 16.71 19.53
C SER A 19 0.00 15.52 19.40
N LEU A 20 1.10 15.51 20.15
CA LEU A 20 2.07 14.42 20.19
C LEU A 20 1.45 13.16 20.82
N TRP A 21 0.73 13.30 21.94
CA TRP A 21 0.02 12.18 22.57
C TRP A 21 -1.08 11.59 21.68
N LEU A 22 -1.88 12.45 21.05
CA LEU A 22 -2.92 12.03 20.12
C LEU A 22 -2.35 11.34 18.89
N ARG A 23 -1.26 11.88 18.33
CA ARG A 23 -0.49 11.23 17.27
C ARG A 23 -0.11 9.86 17.78
N ARG A 24 0.71 9.74 18.85
CA ARG A 24 1.19 8.48 19.49
C ARG A 24 0.11 7.43 19.73
N GLY A 25 -1.02 7.83 20.30
CA GLY A 25 -2.17 6.96 20.51
C GLY A 25 -2.73 6.43 19.18
N SER A 26 -2.82 7.27 18.15
CA SER A 26 -3.35 6.88 16.84
C SER A 26 -2.55 5.74 16.18
N GLY A 27 -1.22 5.80 16.21
CA GLY A 27 -0.38 4.76 15.63
C GLY A 27 -0.36 3.45 16.43
N ILE A 28 -0.38 3.51 17.76
CA ILE A 28 -0.57 2.30 18.59
C ILE A 28 -1.91 1.65 18.26
N LEU A 29 -2.97 2.45 18.13
CA LEU A 29 -4.27 1.95 17.71
C LEU A 29 -4.22 1.34 16.30
N ALA A 30 -3.40 1.86 15.38
CA ALA A 30 -3.29 1.29 14.04
C ALA A 30 -2.68 -0.12 14.07
N HIS A 31 -1.65 -0.34 14.91
CA HIS A 31 -1.08 -1.66 15.15
C HIS A 31 -2.10 -2.63 15.75
N LEU A 32 -2.82 -2.20 16.79
CA LEU A 32 -3.85 -3.01 17.44
C LEU A 32 -5.00 -3.34 16.49
N VAL A 33 -5.43 -2.39 15.65
CA VAL A 33 -6.47 -2.60 14.64
C VAL A 33 -5.98 -3.56 13.55
N ALA A 34 -4.75 -3.41 13.05
CA ALA A 34 -4.17 -4.33 12.05
C ALA A 34 -4.12 -5.78 12.57
N LEU A 35 -3.62 -5.97 13.79
CA LEU A 35 -3.57 -7.27 14.46
C LEU A 35 -4.97 -7.83 14.76
N GLY A 36 -5.82 -7.03 15.41
CA GLY A 36 -7.16 -7.43 15.80
C GLY A 36 -8.04 -7.78 14.60
N PHE A 37 -7.98 -6.98 13.53
CA PHE A 37 -8.70 -7.26 12.30
C PHE A 37 -8.23 -8.55 11.62
N THR A 38 -6.92 -8.81 11.65
CA THR A 38 -6.35 -10.06 11.08
C THR A 38 -6.79 -11.29 11.87
N ILE A 39 -6.77 -11.21 13.20
CA ILE A 39 -7.28 -12.28 14.09
C ILE A 39 -8.78 -12.50 13.84
N PHE A 40 -9.55 -11.42 13.73
CA PHE A 40 -10.98 -11.48 13.46
C PHE A 40 -11.29 -12.15 12.11
N LEU A 41 -10.64 -11.74 11.02
CA LEU A 41 -10.82 -12.37 9.71
C LEU A 41 -10.40 -13.85 9.74
N THR A 42 -9.31 -14.17 10.43
CA THR A 42 -8.84 -15.57 10.59
C THR A 42 -9.90 -16.41 11.31
N ALA A 43 -10.44 -15.92 12.42
CA ALA A 43 -11.48 -16.62 13.18
C ALA A 43 -12.77 -16.78 12.36
N LEU A 44 -13.22 -15.73 11.66
CA LEU A 44 -14.39 -15.79 10.79
C LEU A 44 -14.21 -16.79 9.63
N SER A 45 -12.99 -16.92 9.13
CA SER A 45 -12.71 -17.78 7.99
C SER A 45 -12.81 -19.27 8.33
N ARG A 46 -12.64 -19.65 9.61
CA ARG A 46 -12.62 -21.05 10.08
C ARG A 46 -11.68 -21.90 9.23
N PRO A 47 -10.35 -21.63 9.29
CA PRO A 47 -9.38 -22.32 8.46
C PRO A 47 -9.49 -23.84 8.63
N GLY A 48 -9.39 -24.56 7.52
CA GLY A 48 -9.53 -26.03 7.49
C GLY A 48 -10.92 -26.55 7.11
N THR A 49 -11.94 -25.69 7.09
CA THR A 49 -13.30 -26.08 6.63
C THR A 49 -13.41 -26.22 5.11
N SER A 50 -12.59 -25.47 4.37
CA SER A 50 -12.52 -25.53 2.90
C SER A 50 -11.20 -24.96 2.40
N LEU A 51 -10.82 -25.24 1.14
CA LEU A 51 -9.66 -24.57 0.53
C LEU A 51 -9.87 -23.05 0.45
N PHE A 52 -11.10 -22.62 0.17
CA PHE A 52 -11.46 -21.20 0.20
C PHE A 52 -11.18 -20.55 1.55
N SER A 53 -11.43 -21.23 2.68
CA SER A 53 -11.23 -20.66 4.02
C SER A 53 -9.80 -20.15 4.28
N TRP A 54 -8.80 -20.73 3.63
CA TRP A 54 -7.41 -20.30 3.76
C TRP A 54 -7.10 -19.01 3.00
N HIS A 55 -7.83 -18.71 1.94
CA HIS A 55 -7.65 -17.49 1.14
C HIS A 55 -7.76 -16.20 1.99
N PRO A 56 -8.88 -15.92 2.68
CA PRO A 56 -9.00 -14.73 3.51
C PRO A 56 -8.01 -14.71 4.68
N VAL A 57 -7.64 -15.86 5.25
CA VAL A 57 -6.60 -15.93 6.31
C VAL A 57 -5.26 -15.43 5.79
N PHE A 58 -4.77 -16.01 4.70
CA PHE A 58 -3.47 -15.64 4.14
C PHE A 58 -3.46 -14.23 3.54
N MET A 59 -4.57 -13.77 2.95
CA MET A 59 -4.70 -12.40 2.46
C MET A 59 -4.74 -11.38 3.61
N ALA A 60 -5.39 -11.70 4.73
CA ALA A 60 -5.36 -10.86 5.93
C ALA A 60 -3.95 -10.79 6.54
N LEU A 61 -3.28 -11.94 6.70
CA LEU A 61 -1.89 -11.99 7.16
C LEU A 61 -0.96 -11.15 6.26
N ALA A 62 -1.13 -11.24 4.94
CA ALA A 62 -0.32 -10.50 3.99
C ALA A 62 -0.55 -8.98 4.06
N PHE A 63 -1.79 -8.54 3.80
CA PHE A 63 -2.08 -7.13 3.52
C PHE A 63 -2.58 -6.35 4.73
N CYS A 64 -3.27 -7.00 5.67
CA CYS A 64 -3.78 -6.34 6.87
C CYS A 64 -2.72 -6.28 7.98
N LEU A 65 -1.92 -7.35 8.14
CA LEU A 65 -0.88 -7.42 9.17
C LEU A 65 0.52 -7.13 8.63
N CYS A 66 1.11 -8.05 7.86
CA CYS A 66 2.55 -8.00 7.52
C CYS A 66 2.92 -6.73 6.76
N MET A 67 2.16 -6.36 5.73
CA MET A 67 2.41 -5.14 4.95
C MET A 67 2.19 -3.88 5.79
N ALA A 68 1.12 -3.82 6.58
CA ALA A 68 0.80 -2.67 7.43
C ALA A 68 1.89 -2.43 8.49
N GLU A 69 2.24 -3.48 9.24
CA GLU A 69 3.29 -3.46 10.25
C GLU A 69 4.64 -3.08 9.64
N ALA A 70 4.99 -3.67 8.49
CA ALA A 70 6.23 -3.35 7.79
C ALA A 70 6.35 -1.87 7.41
N ILE A 71 5.24 -1.19 7.09
CA ILE A 71 5.22 0.24 6.77
C ILE A 71 5.24 1.10 8.04
N LEU A 72 4.43 0.72 9.05
CA LEU A 72 4.34 1.44 10.33
C LEU A 72 5.66 1.40 11.12
N LEU A 73 6.53 0.40 10.91
CA LEU A 73 7.89 0.33 11.49
C LEU A 73 8.72 1.60 11.28
N PHE A 74 8.53 2.31 10.17
CA PHE A 74 9.25 3.54 9.84
C PHE A 74 8.65 4.80 10.44
N SER A 75 7.54 4.68 11.15
CA SER A 75 6.88 5.83 11.75
C SER A 75 7.73 6.43 12.87
N PRO A 76 8.10 7.72 12.78
CA PRO A 76 9.04 8.36 13.70
C PRO A 76 8.52 8.49 15.14
N GLU A 77 7.20 8.47 15.32
CA GLU A 77 6.52 8.67 16.63
C GLU A 77 5.88 7.38 17.19
N HIS A 78 5.90 6.27 16.44
CA HIS A 78 5.03 5.10 16.69
C HIS A 78 5.67 3.74 16.64
N SER A 79 6.94 3.68 16.24
CA SER A 79 7.62 2.40 16.18
C SER A 79 7.78 1.86 17.62
N LEU A 80 7.12 0.73 17.92
CA LEU A 80 7.40 -0.08 19.13
C LEU A 80 8.90 -0.44 19.23
N PHE A 81 9.62 -0.31 18.11
CA PHE A 81 11.04 -0.48 17.94
C PHE A 81 11.82 0.86 17.89
N PHE A 82 11.46 1.84 18.73
CA PHE A 82 12.18 3.12 18.85
C PHE A 82 13.69 2.93 19.07
N PHE A 83 14.08 1.85 19.74
CA PHE A 83 15.47 1.48 20.03
C PHE A 83 16.21 0.85 18.84
N CYS A 84 15.52 0.50 17.75
CA CYS A 84 16.14 -0.17 16.61
C CYS A 84 16.84 0.83 15.68
N SER A 85 18.08 0.50 15.34
CA SER A 85 18.85 1.24 14.33
C SER A 85 18.08 1.32 13.00
N ARG A 86 18.36 2.36 12.21
CA ARG A 86 17.77 2.50 10.86
C ARG A 86 18.02 1.25 10.00
N LYS A 87 19.20 0.62 10.14
CA LYS A 87 19.54 -0.63 9.44
C LYS A 87 18.62 -1.78 9.87
N ALA A 88 18.34 -1.92 11.16
CA ALA A 88 17.43 -2.95 11.67
C ALA A 88 15.99 -2.75 11.16
N ARG A 89 15.48 -1.51 11.18
CA ARG A 89 14.14 -1.19 10.64
C ARG A 89 14.01 -1.50 9.15
N ILE A 90 15.05 -1.25 8.36
CA ILE A 90 15.08 -1.63 6.94
C ILE A 90 15.03 -3.16 6.77
N ARG A 91 15.77 -3.92 7.58
CA ARG A 91 15.72 -5.39 7.55
C ARG A 91 14.35 -5.92 7.93
N LEU A 92 13.75 -5.40 9.00
CA LEU A 92 12.41 -5.79 9.44
C LEU A 92 11.34 -5.43 8.40
N HIS A 93 11.43 -4.25 7.77
CA HIS A 93 10.55 -3.89 6.66
C HIS A 93 10.67 -4.89 5.51
N TRP A 94 11.89 -5.21 5.09
CA TRP A 94 12.11 -6.16 3.99
C TRP A 94 11.61 -7.57 4.34
N ALA A 95 11.87 -8.04 5.58
CA ALA A 95 11.36 -9.32 6.06
C ALA A 95 9.82 -9.35 6.09
N GLY A 96 9.18 -8.30 6.61
CA GLY A 96 7.72 -8.18 6.65
C GLY A 96 7.09 -8.14 5.26
N GLN A 97 7.68 -7.40 4.31
CA GLN A 97 7.20 -7.39 2.92
C GLN A 97 7.41 -8.74 2.22
N THR A 98 8.51 -9.44 2.51
CA THR A 98 8.75 -10.79 1.99
C THR A 98 7.71 -11.77 2.52
N LEU A 99 7.43 -11.73 3.82
CA LEU A 99 6.39 -12.54 4.45
C LEU A 99 5.01 -12.21 3.87
N ALA A 100 4.72 -10.93 3.62
CA ALA A 100 3.48 -10.52 2.96
C ALA A 100 3.32 -11.14 1.57
N ILE A 101 4.38 -11.14 0.75
CA ILE A 101 4.37 -11.75 -0.59
C ILE A 101 4.18 -13.27 -0.51
N LEU A 102 4.86 -13.95 0.43
CA LEU A 102 4.70 -15.38 0.64
C LEU A 102 3.26 -15.74 1.05
N CYS A 103 2.70 -15.03 2.03
CA CYS A 103 1.31 -15.20 2.43
C CYS A 103 0.36 -14.92 1.26
N ALA A 104 0.58 -13.84 0.49
CA ALA A 104 -0.25 -13.51 -0.66
C ALA A 104 -0.21 -14.60 -1.74
N ALA A 105 0.97 -15.17 -2.02
CA ALA A 105 1.12 -16.28 -2.95
C ALA A 105 0.38 -17.54 -2.47
N LEU A 106 0.48 -17.88 -1.18
CA LEU A 106 -0.27 -19.00 -0.59
C LEU A 106 -1.78 -18.78 -0.68
N GLY A 107 -2.27 -17.60 -0.28
CA GLY A 107 -3.69 -17.27 -0.37
C GLY A 107 -4.22 -17.26 -1.80
N LEU A 108 -3.39 -16.88 -2.79
CA LEU A 108 -3.72 -16.98 -4.20
C LEU A 108 -3.79 -18.45 -4.66
N GLY A 109 -2.82 -19.27 -4.24
CA GLY A 109 -2.82 -20.71 -4.52
C GLY A 109 -4.08 -21.41 -3.99
N PHE A 110 -4.49 -21.11 -2.76
CA PHE A 110 -5.70 -21.67 -2.16
C PHE A 110 -6.98 -21.30 -2.92
N ILE A 111 -7.14 -20.04 -3.36
CA ILE A 111 -8.33 -19.65 -4.12
C ILE A 111 -8.33 -20.25 -5.54
N ILE A 112 -7.17 -20.35 -6.19
CA ILE A 112 -7.06 -21.00 -7.51
C ILE A 112 -7.44 -22.48 -7.38
N LEU A 113 -6.88 -23.19 -6.41
CA LEU A 113 -7.18 -24.60 -6.19
C LEU A 113 -8.65 -24.83 -5.79
N SER A 114 -9.21 -23.94 -4.96
CA SER A 114 -10.63 -24.00 -4.59
C SER A 114 -11.56 -23.83 -5.80
N ARG A 115 -11.23 -22.91 -6.71
CA ARG A 115 -12.03 -22.66 -7.93
C ARG A 115 -11.89 -23.79 -8.94
N ALA A 116 -10.69 -24.31 -9.12
CA ALA A 116 -10.45 -25.48 -9.97
C ALA A 116 -11.29 -26.68 -9.53
N ARG A 117 -11.45 -26.92 -8.22
CA ARG A 117 -12.29 -28.01 -7.70
C ARG A 117 -13.79 -27.75 -7.79
N SER A 118 -14.20 -26.50 -7.94
CA SER A 118 -15.62 -26.10 -7.95
C SER A 118 -16.13 -25.76 -9.36
N GLU A 119 -15.28 -25.89 -10.39
CA GLU A 119 -15.56 -25.49 -11.79
C GLU A 119 -16.08 -24.04 -11.90
N LEU A 120 -15.68 -23.17 -10.97
CA LEU A 120 -16.11 -21.78 -10.93
C LEU A 120 -15.19 -20.91 -11.79
N PRO A 121 -15.72 -19.93 -12.54
CA PRO A 121 -14.88 -19.06 -13.35
C PRO A 121 -13.88 -18.29 -12.48
N HIS A 122 -12.65 -18.20 -12.97
CA HIS A 122 -11.63 -17.32 -12.42
C HIS A 122 -11.90 -15.87 -12.85
N LEU A 123 -11.48 -14.89 -12.04
CA LEU A 123 -11.56 -13.45 -12.36
C LEU A 123 -12.96 -12.89 -12.64
N ALA A 124 -14.00 -13.49 -12.09
CA ALA A 124 -15.39 -13.11 -12.34
C ALA A 124 -15.89 -11.91 -11.51
N SER A 125 -15.11 -11.41 -10.54
CA SER A 125 -15.53 -10.33 -9.64
C SER A 125 -14.57 -9.14 -9.65
N TRP A 126 -15.09 -7.96 -9.32
CA TRP A 126 -14.26 -6.77 -9.09
C TRP A 126 -13.16 -7.00 -8.05
N HIS A 127 -13.46 -7.75 -6.99
CA HIS A 127 -12.47 -8.15 -5.98
C HIS A 127 -11.31 -8.94 -6.61
N SER A 128 -11.60 -9.88 -7.51
CA SER A 128 -10.57 -10.70 -8.15
C SER A 128 -9.69 -9.91 -9.12
N TRP A 129 -10.25 -8.97 -9.88
CA TRP A 129 -9.47 -8.06 -10.73
C TRP A 129 -8.59 -7.12 -9.92
N ALA A 130 -9.17 -6.47 -8.90
CA ALA A 130 -8.42 -5.61 -7.98
C ALA A 130 -7.32 -6.39 -7.24
N GLY A 131 -7.58 -7.66 -6.89
CA GLY A 131 -6.61 -8.57 -6.30
C GLY A 131 -5.41 -8.84 -7.20
N VAL A 132 -5.62 -9.14 -8.48
CA VAL A 132 -4.52 -9.34 -9.44
C VAL A 132 -3.69 -8.06 -9.58
N VAL A 133 -4.34 -6.90 -9.74
CA VAL A 133 -3.64 -5.60 -9.81
C VAL A 133 -2.81 -5.37 -8.55
N THR A 134 -3.38 -5.63 -7.37
CA THR A 134 -2.68 -5.47 -6.08
C THR A 134 -1.47 -6.39 -5.96
N LEU A 135 -1.60 -7.66 -6.37
CA LEU A 135 -0.51 -8.64 -6.32
C LEU A 135 0.65 -8.25 -7.26
N LEU A 136 0.34 -7.87 -8.50
CA LEU A 136 1.33 -7.41 -9.47
C LEU A 136 2.02 -6.13 -8.99
N ALA A 137 1.25 -5.16 -8.49
CA ALA A 137 1.78 -3.91 -7.97
C ALA A 137 2.66 -4.14 -6.73
N THR A 138 2.29 -5.07 -5.85
CA THR A 138 3.09 -5.48 -4.68
C THR A 138 4.42 -6.11 -5.11
N GLY A 139 4.39 -7.01 -6.11
CA GLY A 139 5.61 -7.60 -6.68
C GLY A 139 6.54 -6.55 -7.28
N GLY A 140 6.00 -5.64 -8.11
CA GLY A 140 6.78 -4.53 -8.69
C GLY A 140 7.38 -3.61 -7.63
N GLN A 141 6.60 -3.33 -6.58
CA GLN A 141 7.05 -2.51 -5.45
C GLN A 141 8.17 -3.16 -4.65
N ALA A 142 8.14 -4.49 -4.48
CA ALA A 142 9.19 -5.25 -3.83
C ALA A 142 10.48 -5.30 -4.66
N LEU A 143 10.36 -5.41 -5.99
CA LEU A 143 11.51 -5.29 -6.91
C LEU A 143 12.13 -3.89 -6.80
N CYS A 144 11.31 -2.84 -6.82
CA CYS A 144 11.76 -1.46 -6.61
C CYS A 144 12.50 -1.29 -5.27
N GLY A 145 11.99 -1.90 -4.19
CA GLY A 145 12.64 -1.89 -2.88
C GLY A 145 13.98 -2.63 -2.87
N SER A 146 14.07 -3.74 -3.60
CA SER A 146 15.29 -4.54 -3.73
C SER A 146 16.39 -3.78 -4.48
N CYS A 147 16.04 -3.02 -5.53
CA CYS A 147 16.98 -2.11 -6.21
C CYS A 147 17.55 -1.03 -5.29
N LEU A 148 16.83 -0.62 -4.25
CA LEU A 148 17.30 0.35 -3.25
C LEU A 148 18.28 -0.25 -2.23
N LEU A 149 18.24 -1.57 -2.04
CA LEU A 149 19.14 -2.27 -1.12
C LEU A 149 20.55 -2.43 -1.71
N CYS A 150 20.62 -2.68 -3.03
CA CYS A 150 21.87 -2.86 -3.77
C CYS A 150 21.95 -1.94 -5.02
N PRO A 151 22.04 -0.61 -4.85
CA PRO A 151 21.97 0.34 -5.96
C PRO A 151 23.13 0.20 -6.96
N ARG A 152 24.32 -0.22 -6.50
CA ARG A 152 25.47 -0.49 -7.37
C ARG A 152 25.22 -1.69 -8.29
N ALA A 153 24.67 -2.78 -7.75
CA ALA A 153 24.32 -3.96 -8.54
C ALA A 153 23.17 -3.68 -9.53
N ALA A 154 22.26 -2.76 -9.18
CA ALA A 154 21.14 -2.36 -10.02
C ALA A 154 21.46 -1.22 -11.01
N GLY A 155 22.70 -0.70 -11.04
CA GLY A 155 23.08 0.41 -11.93
C GLY A 155 22.31 1.72 -11.67
N VAL A 156 21.75 1.91 -10.47
CA VAL A 156 20.89 3.06 -10.17
C VAL A 156 21.73 4.26 -9.72
N SER A 157 21.85 5.26 -10.58
CA SER A 157 22.56 6.52 -10.27
C SER A 157 21.72 7.52 -9.46
N ARG A 158 20.38 7.45 -9.54
CA ARG A 158 19.45 8.42 -8.90
C ARG A 158 18.69 7.82 -7.71
N VAL A 159 19.43 7.38 -6.70
CA VAL A 159 18.88 6.70 -5.49
C VAL A 159 17.80 7.54 -4.78
N ALA A 160 17.97 8.87 -4.71
CA ALA A 160 16.99 9.76 -4.07
C ALA A 160 15.61 9.72 -4.76
N ARG A 161 15.60 9.69 -6.10
CA ARG A 161 14.36 9.64 -6.89
C ARG A 161 13.69 8.27 -6.77
N LEU A 162 14.49 7.20 -6.79
CA LEU A 162 13.97 5.85 -6.61
C LEU A 162 13.35 5.66 -5.21
N LYS A 163 13.94 6.26 -4.16
CA LYS A 163 13.34 6.30 -2.82
C LYS A 163 11.99 7.01 -2.80
N LEU A 164 11.87 8.14 -3.50
CA LEU A 164 10.61 8.87 -3.63
C LEU A 164 9.54 8.03 -4.35
N TYR A 165 9.90 7.37 -5.46
CA TYR A 165 8.98 6.47 -6.16
C TYR A 165 8.58 5.29 -5.30
N HIS A 166 9.54 4.62 -4.64
CA HIS A 166 9.22 3.53 -3.73
C HIS A 166 8.24 3.98 -2.64
N LEU A 167 8.48 5.11 -2.00
CA LEU A 167 7.59 5.55 -0.92
C LEU A 167 6.21 6.03 -1.43
N THR A 168 6.12 6.70 -2.59
CA THR A 168 4.82 7.13 -3.17
C THR A 168 4.04 5.97 -3.80
N CYS A 169 4.66 5.17 -4.66
CA CYS A 169 4.03 3.98 -5.25
C CYS A 169 3.66 2.97 -4.16
N GLY A 170 4.48 2.82 -3.12
CA GLY A 170 4.18 1.95 -1.98
C GLY A 170 2.92 2.35 -1.23
N LEU A 171 2.68 3.66 -1.06
CA LEU A 171 1.42 4.16 -0.50
C LEU A 171 0.23 3.79 -1.40
N VAL A 172 0.35 4.00 -2.71
CA VAL A 172 -0.71 3.64 -3.68
C VAL A 172 -1.00 2.13 -3.65
N VAL A 173 0.03 1.30 -3.60
CA VAL A 173 -0.10 -0.17 -3.48
C VAL A 173 -0.86 -0.53 -2.21
N TYR A 174 -0.49 0.06 -1.07
CA TYR A 174 -1.18 -0.22 0.20
C TYR A 174 -2.65 0.21 0.17
N LEU A 175 -2.96 1.40 -0.36
CA LEU A 175 -4.35 1.85 -0.52
C LEU A 175 -5.15 0.96 -1.47
N THR A 176 -4.52 0.48 -2.55
CA THR A 176 -5.15 -0.46 -3.50
C THR A 176 -5.42 -1.82 -2.83
N ALA A 177 -4.50 -2.28 -1.97
CA ALA A 177 -4.72 -3.46 -1.14
C ALA A 177 -5.88 -3.27 -0.16
N THR A 178 -5.98 -2.10 0.49
CA THR A 178 -7.13 -1.75 1.35
C THR A 178 -8.44 -1.79 0.57
N VAL A 179 -8.49 -1.20 -0.63
CA VAL A 179 -9.68 -1.27 -1.50
C VAL A 179 -10.02 -2.71 -1.87
N THR A 180 -9.02 -3.54 -2.17
CA THR A 180 -9.22 -4.96 -2.49
C THR A 180 -9.80 -5.72 -1.30
N VAL A 181 -9.32 -5.46 -0.08
CA VAL A 181 -9.87 -6.04 1.16
C VAL A 181 -11.32 -5.60 1.34
N LEU A 182 -11.62 -4.31 1.18
CA LEU A 182 -13.00 -3.80 1.25
C LEU A 182 -13.89 -4.50 0.22
N LEU A 183 -13.47 -4.61 -1.03
CA LEU A 183 -14.19 -5.37 -2.07
C LEU A 183 -14.43 -6.84 -1.67
N GLY A 184 -13.49 -7.45 -0.94
CA GLY A 184 -13.67 -8.78 -0.35
C GLY A 184 -14.77 -8.81 0.73
N MET A 185 -14.90 -7.74 1.52
CA MET A 185 -15.95 -7.58 2.53
C MET A 185 -17.32 -7.26 1.93
N TYR A 186 -17.36 -6.74 0.70
CA TYR A 186 -18.58 -6.61 -0.10
C TYR A 186 -19.00 -7.92 -0.76
N SER A 187 -18.18 -8.98 -0.71
CA SER A 187 -18.56 -10.27 -1.28
C SER A 187 -19.72 -10.92 -0.53
N VAL A 188 -20.49 -11.75 -1.25
CA VAL A 188 -21.58 -12.55 -0.68
C VAL A 188 -21.10 -13.40 0.49
N TRP A 189 -19.87 -13.93 0.43
CA TRP A 189 -19.30 -14.74 1.50
C TRP A 189 -19.18 -13.97 2.81
N PHE A 190 -18.63 -12.75 2.77
CA PHE A 190 -18.44 -11.94 3.98
C PHE A 190 -19.76 -11.42 4.53
N GLN A 191 -20.66 -10.95 3.67
CA GLN A 191 -21.99 -10.49 4.07
C GLN A 191 -22.87 -11.61 4.67
N ALA A 192 -22.59 -12.88 4.33
CA ALA A 192 -23.23 -14.01 4.99
C ALA A 192 -22.77 -14.21 6.44
N GLN A 193 -21.57 -13.74 6.81
CA GLN A 193 -21.02 -13.89 8.17
C GLN A 193 -21.44 -12.75 9.11
N ILE A 194 -21.41 -11.51 8.62
CA ILE A 194 -21.65 -10.30 9.42
C ILE A 194 -22.80 -9.49 8.82
N LYS A 195 -23.80 -9.14 9.64
CA LYS A 195 -25.01 -8.42 9.23
C LYS A 195 -25.22 -7.14 10.04
N GLY A 196 -26.04 -6.23 9.50
CA GLY A 196 -26.46 -5.01 10.17
C GLY A 196 -25.30 -4.05 10.48
N THR A 197 -25.40 -3.31 11.57
CA THR A 197 -24.45 -2.25 11.95
C THR A 197 -23.01 -2.74 12.10
N ALA A 198 -22.80 -3.99 12.52
CA ALA A 198 -21.47 -4.58 12.68
C ALA A 198 -20.68 -4.61 11.37
N TRP A 199 -21.34 -4.74 10.22
CA TRP A 199 -20.67 -4.75 8.92
C TRP A 199 -20.00 -3.41 8.60
N TYR A 200 -20.66 -2.29 8.91
CA TYR A 200 -20.10 -0.95 8.72
C TYR A 200 -18.90 -0.70 9.65
N LEU A 201 -18.96 -1.20 10.90
CA LEU A 201 -17.81 -1.16 11.81
C LEU A 201 -16.62 -1.93 11.24
N CYS A 202 -16.86 -3.11 10.65
CA CYS A 202 -15.80 -3.87 10.00
C CYS A 202 -15.14 -3.09 8.84
N LEU A 203 -15.89 -2.33 8.04
CA LEU A 203 -15.32 -1.53 6.95
C LEU A 203 -14.35 -0.44 7.46
N ALA A 204 -14.58 0.09 8.65
CA ALA A 204 -13.69 1.10 9.24
C ALA A 204 -12.33 0.51 9.67
N LEU A 205 -12.28 -0.79 10.00
CA LEU A 205 -11.07 -1.45 10.51
C LEU A 205 -9.89 -1.41 9.53
N PRO A 206 -9.99 -1.81 8.24
CA PRO A 206 -8.88 -1.68 7.31
C PRO A 206 -8.63 -0.24 6.85
N LEU A 207 -9.64 0.65 6.92
CA LEU A 207 -9.50 2.06 6.56
C LEU A 207 -8.66 2.84 7.59
N TYR A 208 -8.78 2.51 8.87
CA TYR A 208 -8.08 3.24 9.93
C TYR A 208 -6.54 3.17 9.79
N PRO A 209 -5.88 2.00 9.69
CA PRO A 209 -4.44 1.91 9.41
C PRO A 209 -4.05 2.58 8.07
N ALA A 210 -4.91 2.51 7.06
CA ALA A 210 -4.69 3.19 5.76
C ALA A 210 -4.57 4.71 5.91
N LEU A 211 -5.45 5.33 6.69
CA LEU A 211 -5.39 6.76 6.96
C LEU A 211 -4.14 7.13 7.78
N VAL A 212 -3.79 6.33 8.79
CA VAL A 212 -2.58 6.54 9.61
C VAL A 212 -1.32 6.44 8.76
N ILE A 213 -1.20 5.42 7.92
CA ILE A 213 -0.07 5.23 6.99
C ILE A 213 -0.01 6.37 5.96
N MET A 214 -1.15 6.74 5.37
CA MET A 214 -1.23 7.86 4.44
C MET A 214 -0.75 9.16 5.09
N HIS A 215 -1.18 9.42 6.32
CA HIS A 215 -0.74 10.59 7.09
C HIS A 215 0.75 10.56 7.42
N GLN A 216 1.27 9.40 7.87
CA GLN A 216 2.70 9.19 8.15
C GLN A 216 3.56 9.49 6.91
N ILE A 217 3.18 8.93 5.77
CA ILE A 217 3.92 9.06 4.52
C ILE A 217 3.84 10.51 4.01
N SER A 218 2.64 11.10 3.95
CA SER A 218 2.42 12.47 3.49
C SER A 218 3.13 13.51 4.36
N SER A 219 3.08 13.34 5.68
CA SER A 219 3.77 14.20 6.65
C SER A 219 5.29 14.09 6.56
N SER A 220 5.84 13.01 6.00
CA SER A 220 7.28 12.88 5.75
C SER A 220 7.74 13.66 4.50
N TYR A 221 6.81 14.03 3.61
CA TYR A 221 7.09 14.75 2.37
C TYR A 221 6.86 16.26 2.44
N LEU A 222 5.77 16.66 3.09
CA LEU A 222 5.32 18.06 3.13
C LEU A 222 6.30 19.04 3.82
N PRO A 223 7.06 18.68 4.87
CA PRO A 223 7.99 19.60 5.52
C PRO A 223 9.09 20.11 4.58
N LYS A 224 9.57 19.25 3.67
CA LYS A 224 10.62 19.64 2.71
C LYS A 224 10.13 20.66 1.70
N LYS A 225 8.92 20.48 1.16
CA LYS A 225 8.32 21.46 0.23
C LYS A 225 7.93 22.76 0.94
N LYS A 226 7.40 22.69 2.17
CA LYS A 226 7.01 23.89 2.92
C LYS A 226 8.25 24.72 3.32
N MET A 227 9.35 24.09 3.74
CA MET A 227 10.59 24.81 4.01
C MET A 227 11.23 25.38 2.75
N GLU A 228 11.26 24.66 1.62
CA GLU A 228 11.73 25.24 0.34
C GLU A 228 10.84 26.40 -0.10
N MET A 229 9.52 26.26 -0.10
CA MET A 229 8.62 27.35 -0.50
C MET A 229 8.70 28.56 0.43
N LEU A 230 8.83 28.36 1.75
CA LEU A 230 9.01 29.45 2.71
C LEU A 230 10.38 30.11 2.57
N TYR A 231 11.43 29.34 2.28
CA TYR A 231 12.77 29.85 1.98
C TYR A 231 12.76 30.71 0.71
N TRP A 232 12.14 30.22 -0.37
CA TRP A 232 11.99 30.97 -1.63
C TRP A 232 11.04 32.18 -1.49
N ALA A 233 10.00 32.09 -0.67
CA ALA A 233 9.13 33.23 -0.36
C ALA A 233 9.82 34.28 0.52
N ALA A 234 10.71 33.86 1.43
CA ALA A 234 11.54 34.77 2.22
C ALA A 234 12.61 35.45 1.37
N LEU A 235 13.26 34.72 0.45
CA LEU A 235 14.24 35.26 -0.49
C LEU A 235 13.61 36.12 -1.61
N GLY A 236 12.41 35.76 -2.04
CA GLY A 236 11.64 36.55 -3.01
C GLY A 236 11.15 37.89 -2.46
N LYS A 237 10.99 38.00 -1.13
CA LYS A 237 10.70 39.27 -0.45
C LYS A 237 11.92 40.17 -0.27
N SER A 238 13.15 39.64 -0.35
CA SER A 238 14.38 40.44 -0.25
C SER A 238 14.84 41.11 -1.56
N HIS A 239 14.18 40.85 -2.70
CA HIS A 239 14.62 41.36 -4.01
C HIS A 239 13.74 42.46 -4.63
N VAL A 240 12.81 43.06 -3.87
CA VAL A 240 11.89 44.12 -4.37
C VAL A 240 12.13 45.49 -3.72
N LEU A 241 13.35 45.79 -3.29
CA LEU A 241 13.75 47.17 -2.98
C LEU A 241 15.10 47.51 -3.62
N GLY A 242 15.01 48.10 -4.80
CA GLY A 242 16.07 48.86 -5.45
C GLY A 242 15.57 49.29 -6.84
N PRO A 243 15.53 50.59 -7.12
CA PRO A 243 16.74 51.13 -7.75
C PRO A 243 17.09 52.55 -7.28
N VAL A 244 18.34 52.78 -6.90
CA VAL A 244 19.03 54.05 -7.19
C VAL A 244 20.49 53.74 -7.53
N SER A 245 20.93 54.34 -8.64
CA SER A 245 22.23 54.26 -9.28
C SER A 245 23.33 54.98 -8.49
N ALA A 246 24.56 54.44 -8.47
CA ALA A 246 25.79 55.24 -8.37
C ALA A 246 27.04 54.46 -8.86
N SER A 247 27.57 54.96 -9.98
CA SER A 247 28.99 55.09 -10.41
C SER A 247 30.09 54.14 -9.90
N VAL A 248 30.67 53.42 -10.87
CA VAL A 248 32.11 53.20 -11.16
C VAL A 248 33.13 53.45 -10.03
N SER A 249 33.88 52.40 -9.68
CA SER A 249 35.35 52.42 -9.64
C SER A 249 35.91 50.99 -9.72
N GLN A 250 36.76 50.76 -10.72
CA GLN A 250 37.60 49.57 -10.85
C GLN A 250 38.67 49.58 -9.77
N VAL A 251 38.75 48.52 -8.97
CA VAL A 251 39.95 48.17 -8.19
C VAL A 251 40.19 46.67 -8.37
N SER A 252 41.32 46.35 -9.00
CA SER A 252 41.86 45.00 -9.12
C SER A 252 42.72 44.67 -7.90
N VAL A 253 42.33 43.70 -7.06
CA VAL A 253 43.28 42.98 -6.16
C VAL A 253 42.81 41.54 -5.88
N SER A 254 43.73 40.64 -6.22
CA SER A 254 44.07 39.27 -5.75
C SER A 254 43.02 38.21 -5.34
N LYS A 255 43.34 36.99 -5.80
CA LYS A 255 42.87 35.69 -5.32
C LYS A 255 42.94 35.56 -3.80
N GLN A 256 41.83 35.16 -3.18
CA GLN A 256 41.85 34.26 -2.03
C GLN A 256 40.49 33.61 -1.82
N SER A 257 40.45 32.29 -2.02
CA SER A 257 39.36 31.42 -1.57
C SER A 257 39.29 31.41 -0.05
N PRO A 258 38.08 31.33 0.54
CA PRO A 258 37.90 30.54 1.73
C PRO A 258 36.85 29.45 1.48
N THR A 259 37.35 28.22 1.54
CA THR A 259 36.62 27.01 1.89
C THR A 259 35.80 27.20 3.17
N PHE A 260 34.53 26.77 3.21
CA PHE A 260 33.93 26.22 4.44
C PHE A 260 32.79 25.22 4.17
N SER A 261 33.06 23.98 4.61
CA SER A 261 32.21 22.87 5.07
C SER A 261 30.86 22.58 4.43
N VAL A 262 30.89 21.70 3.44
CA VAL A 262 29.90 20.62 3.31
C VAL A 262 30.29 19.54 4.33
N CYS A 263 29.44 19.24 5.30
CA CYS A 263 29.60 18.05 6.16
C CYS A 263 29.41 16.79 5.30
N GLN A 264 30.49 16.38 4.68
CA GLN A 264 30.77 15.04 4.21
C GLN A 264 31.15 14.23 5.45
N MET A 265 30.27 13.33 5.88
CA MET A 265 30.63 12.29 6.84
C MET A 265 30.82 10.98 6.06
N ASP A 266 32.11 10.69 5.88
CA ASP A 266 32.78 9.40 5.86
C ASP A 266 32.18 8.24 5.07
N ALA A 267 32.74 8.11 3.87
CA ALA A 267 32.90 6.85 3.19
C ALA A 267 34.33 6.33 3.42
N THR A 268 34.56 5.60 4.50
CA THR A 268 35.59 4.55 4.60
C THR A 268 35.33 3.77 5.88
N GLU A 269 34.72 2.58 5.74
CA GLU A 269 35.23 1.39 6.43
C GLU A 269 34.65 0.13 5.79
N HIS A 270 35.55 -0.82 5.57
CA HIS A 270 35.37 -2.10 4.93
C HIS A 270 34.28 -2.95 5.60
N SER A 271 33.43 -3.59 4.81
CA SER A 271 32.94 -4.93 5.19
C SER A 271 32.66 -5.75 3.93
N SER A 272 33.45 -6.82 3.80
CA SER A 272 33.31 -7.89 2.84
C SER A 272 31.88 -8.40 2.75
N CYS A 273 31.37 -8.54 1.53
CA CYS A 273 30.30 -9.49 1.24
C CYS A 273 30.88 -10.91 1.35
N SER A 274 30.96 -11.42 2.57
CA SER A 274 31.19 -12.84 2.84
C SER A 274 30.19 -13.30 3.90
N GLY A 275 29.09 -13.89 3.43
CA GLY A 275 28.05 -14.57 4.20
C GLY A 275 27.31 -15.56 3.30
N PRO A 276 26.85 -16.72 3.81
CA PRO A 276 27.03 -17.99 3.10
C PRO A 276 25.79 -18.42 2.32
N TRP A 277 25.45 -17.75 1.21
CA TRP A 277 24.54 -18.30 0.18
C TRP A 277 24.92 -17.77 -1.20
N ALA A 278 26.17 -18.01 -1.59
CA ALA A 278 26.62 -17.81 -2.96
C ALA A 278 26.36 -19.08 -3.79
N GLY A 279 25.19 -19.13 -4.43
CA GLY A 279 24.91 -20.03 -5.56
C GLY A 279 23.64 -20.90 -5.41
N PRO A 280 22.94 -21.25 -6.51
CA PRO A 280 23.27 -21.01 -7.92
C PRO A 280 22.22 -20.15 -8.67
N LEU A 281 22.47 -18.84 -8.78
CA LEU A 281 21.77 -17.95 -9.74
C LEU A 281 22.47 -17.87 -11.12
N SER A 282 23.31 -18.84 -11.45
CA SER A 282 23.96 -18.97 -12.76
C SER A 282 23.25 -19.94 -13.72
N ARG A 283 22.11 -20.54 -13.32
CA ARG A 283 21.41 -21.56 -14.12
C ARG A 283 19.96 -21.17 -14.54
N LEU A 284 19.60 -19.89 -14.45
CA LEU A 284 18.26 -19.39 -14.82
C LEU A 284 18.26 -18.32 -15.93
N ARG A 285 19.33 -18.27 -16.74
CA ARG A 285 19.43 -17.38 -17.93
C ARG A 285 19.34 -18.15 -19.25
N MET A 286 18.97 -19.44 -19.21
CA MET A 286 18.95 -20.34 -20.37
C MET A 286 17.60 -21.02 -20.63
N LEU A 287 16.49 -20.47 -20.12
CA LEU A 287 15.13 -21.02 -20.33
C LEU A 287 14.05 -19.96 -20.61
N LEU A 288 14.41 -18.76 -21.08
CA LEU A 288 13.45 -17.70 -21.45
C LEU A 288 13.67 -17.19 -22.89
N SER A 289 13.78 -18.13 -23.81
CA SER A 289 13.64 -17.88 -25.24
C SER A 289 12.90 -19.06 -25.85
N HIS A 290 11.56 -19.02 -25.87
CA HIS A 290 10.69 -19.65 -26.87
C HIS A 290 9.22 -19.54 -26.42
N SER A 291 8.53 -18.54 -26.97
CA SER A 291 7.16 -18.60 -27.51
C SER A 291 6.47 -17.25 -27.37
N LEU A 292 6.66 -16.42 -28.40
CA LEU A 292 5.76 -15.32 -28.75
C LEU A 292 4.78 -15.85 -29.79
N SER A 293 3.49 -15.70 -29.54
CA SER A 293 2.43 -15.70 -30.56
C SER A 293 1.22 -14.89 -30.05
N PRO A 294 0.45 -14.23 -30.93
CA PRO A 294 -0.19 -12.94 -30.65
C PRO A 294 -1.63 -13.03 -30.11
N CYS A 295 -2.05 -11.92 -29.47
CA CYS A 295 -3.39 -11.64 -28.93
C CYS A 295 -4.49 -11.54 -30.00
N PRO A 296 -5.77 -11.77 -29.63
CA PRO A 296 -6.89 -11.10 -30.29
C PRO A 296 -7.23 -9.77 -29.61
N SER A 297 -7.78 -8.88 -30.42
CA SER A 297 -8.06 -7.44 -30.27
C SER A 297 -8.96 -7.01 -29.09
N TRP A 298 -8.62 -5.86 -28.50
CA TRP A 298 -9.46 -5.05 -27.62
C TRP A 298 -10.66 -4.42 -28.36
N PRO A 299 -11.87 -4.32 -27.76
CA PRO A 299 -12.92 -3.44 -28.28
C PRO A 299 -12.65 -1.97 -27.92
N SER A 300 -12.97 -1.09 -28.87
CA SER A 300 -12.75 0.36 -28.85
C SER A 300 -13.61 1.12 -27.83
N ARG A 301 -13.14 2.33 -27.48
CA ARG A 301 -13.58 3.29 -26.44
C ARG A 301 -15.04 3.78 -26.48
N ASN A 302 -15.89 3.31 -27.40
CA ASN A 302 -17.25 3.84 -27.58
C ASN A 302 -18.38 3.08 -26.84
N ASN A 303 -18.08 1.97 -26.15
CA ASN A 303 -19.10 1.23 -25.37
C ASN A 303 -19.23 1.66 -23.91
N LEU A 304 -18.50 2.70 -23.47
CA LEU A 304 -18.55 3.19 -22.08
C LEU A 304 -19.77 4.09 -21.78
N LEU A 305 -20.52 4.52 -22.82
CA LEU A 305 -21.67 5.42 -22.67
C LEU A 305 -23.04 4.77 -22.95
N ILE A 306 -23.08 3.53 -23.43
CA ILE A 306 -24.35 2.80 -23.67
C ILE A 306 -24.72 1.90 -22.47
N GLY A 307 -23.75 1.48 -21.65
CA GLY A 307 -23.99 0.65 -20.46
C GLY A 307 -24.58 1.38 -19.25
N LEU A 308 -24.69 2.71 -19.27
CA LEU A 308 -25.20 3.53 -18.16
C LEU A 308 -26.63 4.06 -18.36
N LEU A 309 -27.27 3.78 -19.50
CA LEU A 309 -28.67 4.15 -19.78
C LEU A 309 -29.63 2.96 -19.89
N ASP A 310 -29.16 1.71 -19.77
CA ASP A 310 -29.99 0.51 -19.95
C ASP A 310 -30.47 -0.14 -18.62
N LEU A 311 -30.31 0.56 -17.48
CA LEU A 311 -30.83 0.13 -16.18
C LEU A 311 -32.27 0.62 -15.90
N GLY A 312 -32.95 1.22 -16.89
CA GLY A 312 -34.26 1.83 -16.72
C GLY A 312 -35.44 1.11 -17.39
N HIS A 313 -35.23 0.17 -18.32
CA HIS A 313 -36.36 -0.36 -19.09
C HIS A 313 -36.12 -1.74 -19.70
N ARG A 314 -36.41 -2.81 -18.94
CA ARG A 314 -36.97 -4.06 -19.51
C ARG A 314 -37.57 -4.95 -18.43
N GLY A 315 -38.89 -4.88 -18.34
CA GLY A 315 -39.70 -5.92 -17.75
C GLY A 315 -39.92 -7.09 -18.72
N SER A 316 -40.33 -8.21 -18.13
CA SER A 316 -40.97 -9.38 -18.75
C SER A 316 -40.17 -10.14 -19.81
N GLY A 317 -39.58 -11.26 -19.38
CA GLY A 317 -39.00 -12.28 -20.25
C GLY A 317 -38.96 -13.61 -19.50
N THR A 318 -40.03 -14.38 -19.64
CA THR A 318 -40.17 -15.77 -19.19
C THR A 318 -39.06 -16.65 -19.78
N VAL A 319 -38.25 -17.27 -18.93
CA VAL A 319 -37.40 -18.41 -19.31
C VAL A 319 -37.73 -19.57 -18.40
N GLU A 320 -38.45 -20.51 -18.99
CA GLU A 320 -38.83 -21.82 -18.48
C GLU A 320 -37.56 -22.63 -18.15
N ARG A 321 -37.33 -22.91 -16.86
CA ARG A 321 -36.30 -23.84 -16.41
C ARG A 321 -36.98 -25.09 -15.86
N ARG A 322 -36.80 -26.18 -16.60
CA ARG A 322 -37.19 -27.56 -16.27
C ARG A 322 -36.45 -27.98 -14.98
N VAL A 323 -37.20 -28.26 -13.92
CA VAL A 323 -36.70 -28.76 -12.62
C VAL A 323 -36.94 -30.28 -12.57
N PRO A 324 -36.01 -31.11 -12.02
CA PRO A 324 -36.25 -32.55 -11.85
C PRO A 324 -37.31 -32.83 -10.76
N ASP A 325 -38.22 -33.76 -11.06
CA ASP A 325 -39.51 -34.07 -10.40
C ASP A 325 -39.45 -34.81 -9.04
N GLU A 326 -38.39 -34.69 -8.24
CA GLU A 326 -38.27 -35.48 -6.98
C GLU A 326 -38.53 -34.68 -5.68
N ALA A 327 -38.84 -33.38 -5.77
CA ALA A 327 -39.11 -32.54 -4.60
C ALA A 327 -40.59 -32.09 -4.45
N LEU A 328 -41.45 -32.39 -5.43
CA LEU A 328 -42.84 -31.90 -5.46
C LEU A 328 -43.87 -32.85 -4.80
N LEU A 329 -43.47 -34.08 -4.44
CA LEU A 329 -44.37 -35.05 -3.82
C LEU A 329 -44.58 -34.84 -2.31
N ASN A 330 -43.70 -34.10 -1.63
CA ASN A 330 -43.80 -33.90 -0.18
C ASN A 330 -44.65 -32.67 0.22
N SER A 331 -44.77 -31.64 -0.62
CA SER A 331 -45.55 -30.44 -0.26
C SER A 331 -47.05 -30.62 -0.44
N LYS A 332 -47.49 -31.37 -1.46
CA LYS A 332 -48.92 -31.63 -1.72
C LYS A 332 -49.54 -32.55 -0.67
N THR A 333 -48.76 -33.47 -0.12
CA THR A 333 -49.19 -34.39 0.95
C THR A 333 -49.31 -33.67 2.30
N LEU A 334 -48.42 -32.71 2.58
CA LEU A 334 -48.46 -31.88 3.79
C LEU A 334 -49.65 -30.91 3.80
N ILE A 335 -50.01 -30.34 2.65
CA ILE A 335 -51.18 -29.43 2.51
C ILE A 335 -52.51 -30.20 2.62
N LYS A 336 -52.53 -31.49 2.22
CA LYS A 336 -53.71 -32.35 2.41
C LYS A 336 -53.91 -32.75 3.89
N ALA A 337 -52.84 -32.98 4.63
CA ALA A 337 -52.90 -33.33 6.06
C ALA A 337 -53.29 -32.14 6.96
N LEU A 338 -52.95 -30.91 6.59
CA LEU A 338 -53.31 -29.70 7.35
C LEU A 338 -54.75 -29.21 7.12
N LYS A 339 -55.48 -29.77 6.15
CA LYS A 339 -56.89 -29.46 5.90
C LYS A 339 -57.88 -30.45 6.53
N SER A 340 -57.39 -31.46 7.26
CA SER A 340 -58.21 -32.46 7.96
C SER A 340 -58.04 -32.43 9.49
N LEU A 341 -57.53 -31.32 10.03
CA LEU A 341 -57.54 -30.97 11.46
C LEU A 341 -58.47 -29.76 11.63
#